data_AF-A0A392N063-F1
#
_entry.id   AF-A0A392N063-F1
#
_cell.length_a   1.000
_cell.length_b   1.000
_cell.length_c   1.000
_cell.angle_alpha   90.00
_cell.angle_beta   90.00
_cell.angle_gamma   90.00
#
_symmetry.space_group_name_H-M   'P 1'
#
loop_
_entity.id
_entity.type
_entity.pdbx_description
1 polymer ?
#
loop_
_entity_poly.entity_id
_entity_poly.type
_entity_poly.pdbx_seq_one_letter_code
_entity_poly.pdbx_strand_id
1 'polypeptide(L)' 'MENKTSSPENKVAVINLKLQDYSKSPSSEYEVKFHLSRGTVGPVLQSMTEVSEQLSTTANKVAVINLK' A
#
# COMPACT_ATOMS: atom_id res chain seq x y z
N MET A 1 -13.08 -10.42 20.23
CA MET A 1 -11.85 -9.98 19.55
C MET A 1 -11.33 -8.77 20.29
N GLU A 2 -10.23 -8.91 21.03
CA GLU A 2 -9.69 -7.85 21.89
C GLU A 2 -9.14 -6.71 21.04
N ASN A 3 -9.69 -5.50 21.22
CA ASN A 3 -9.09 -4.27 20.71
C ASN A 3 -7.93 -3.90 21.63
N LYS A 4 -6.76 -4.48 21.37
CA LYS A 4 -5.50 -4.08 22.01
C LYS A 4 -5.17 -2.68 21.54
N THR A 5 -5.53 -1.69 22.35
CA THR A 5 -5.06 -0.32 22.23
C THR A 5 -3.54 -0.33 22.35
N SER A 6 -2.85 -0.33 21.20
CA SER A 6 -1.39 -0.29 21.16
C SER A 6 -0.91 1.02 21.77
N SER A 7 -0.12 0.91 22.83
CA SER A 7 0.48 2.05 23.52
C SER A 7 1.17 2.98 22.49
N PRO A 8 1.02 4.31 22.58
CA PRO A 8 1.62 5.25 21.63
C PRO A 8 3.14 5.13 21.50
N GLU A 9 3.82 4.57 22.50
CA GLU A 9 5.28 4.46 22.60
C GLU A 9 5.96 3.66 21.48
N ASN A 10 5.22 2.88 20.69
CA ASN A 10 5.78 2.16 19.55
C ASN A 10 5.38 2.72 18.20
N LYS A 11 4.58 3.80 18.13
CA LYS A 11 4.15 4.42 16.87
C LYS A 11 5.29 5.27 16.31
N VAL A 12 5.75 4.95 15.11
CA VAL A 12 6.89 5.64 14.47
C VAL A 12 6.53 6.27 13.12
N ALA A 13 5.40 5.86 12.51
CA ALA A 13 4.93 6.44 11.26
C ALA A 13 3.41 6.35 11.13
N VAL A 14 2.84 7.24 10.31
CA VAL A 14 1.42 7.23 9.92
C VAL A 14 1.33 7.23 8.40
N ILE A 15 0.55 6.32 7.84
CA ILE A 15 0.22 6.29 6.41
C ILE A 15 -1.26 6.62 6.25
N ASN A 16 -1.56 7.60 5.42
CA ASN A 16 -2.94 7.90 5.02
C ASN A 16 -3.11 7.50 3.56
N LEU A 17 -4.10 6.66 3.30
CA LEU A 17 -4.45 6.20 1.97
C LEU A 17 -5.84 6.69 1.62
N LYS A 18 -5.94 7.46 0.53
CA LYS A 18 -7.21 7.88 -0.06
C LYS A 18 -7.51 6.99 -1.25
N LEU A 19 -8.67 6.36 -1.21
CA LEU A 19 -9.14 5.42 -2.21
C LEU A 19 -10.39 5.99 -2.86
N GLN A 20 -10.32 6.20 -4.17
CA GLN A 20 -11.46 6.63 -4.95
C GLN A 20 -12.11 5.43 -5.64
N ASP A 21 -13.39 5.25 -5.35
CA ASP A 21 -14.26 4.28 -5.98
C ASP A 21 -14.96 4.92 -7.18
N TYR A 22 -14.40 4.67 -8.36
CA TYR A 22 -14.91 5.13 -9.64
C TYR A 22 -16.06 4.27 -10.19
N SER A 23 -16.45 3.19 -9.52
CA SER A 23 -17.58 2.36 -9.96
C SER A 23 -18.95 3.00 -9.67
N LYS A 24 -18.98 4.02 -8.81
CA LYS A 24 -20.19 4.76 -8.41
C LYS A 24 -20.24 6.14 -9.08
N SER A 25 -21.45 6.66 -9.31
CA SER A 25 -21.69 8.04 -9.77
C SER A 25 -22.65 8.73 -8.79
N PRO A 26 -22.21 9.78 -8.06
CA PRO A 26 -20.86 10.36 -8.06
C PRO A 26 -19.80 9.42 -7.46
N SER A 27 -18.53 9.64 -7.79
CA SER A 27 -17.42 8.84 -7.26
C SER A 27 -17.35 9.01 -5.74
N SER A 28 -17.15 7.90 -5.03
CA SER A 28 -17.01 7.90 -3.58
C SER A 28 -15.54 7.86 -3.19
N GLU A 29 -15.11 8.69 -2.25
CA GLU A 29 -13.78 8.64 -1.66
C GLU A 29 -13.85 7.99 -0.27
N TYR A 30 -12.90 7.14 0.06
CA TYR A 30 -12.72 6.58 1.40
C TYR A 30 -11.26 6.79 1.84
N GLU A 31 -11.06 7.18 3.10
CA GLU A 31 -9.74 7.37 3.68
C GLU A 31 -9.47 6.30 4.74
N VAL A 32 -8.28 5.70 4.69
CA VAL A 32 -7.81 4.76 5.70
C VAL A 32 -6.48 5.27 6.27
N LYS A 33 -6.42 5.37 7.60
CA LYS A 33 -5.24 5.81 8.36
C LYS A 33 -4.61 4.63 9.09
N PHE A 34 -3.38 4.30 8.72
CA PHE A 34 -2.58 3.26 9.37
C PHE A 34 -1.57 3.91 10.32
N HIS A 35 -1.50 3.38 11.54
CA HIS A 35 -0.44 3.73 12.49
C HIS A 35 0.54 2.58 12.51
N LEU A 36 1.78 2.84 12.12
CA LEU A 36 2.81 1.83 12.02
C LEU A 36 3.72 1.87 13.22
N SER A 37 4.15 0.68 13.63
CA SER A 37 5.13 0.51 14.68
C SER A 37 6.51 0.23 14.09
N ARG A 38 7.55 0.32 14.93
CA ARG A 38 8.93 0.02 14.50
C ARG A 38 9.05 -1.37 13.85
N GLY A 39 8.31 -2.36 14.35
CA GLY A 39 8.31 -3.72 13.79
C GLY A 39 7.57 -3.86 12.46
N THR A 40 6.68 -2.92 12.11
CA THR A 40 5.86 -3.00 10.89
C THR A 40 6.26 -2.03 9.79
N VAL A 41 6.99 -0.94 10.11
CA VAL A 41 7.45 0.01 9.08
C VAL A 41 8.37 -0.65 8.04
N GLY A 42 9.40 -1.39 8.48
CA GLY A 42 10.33 -2.05 7.57
C GLY A 42 9.62 -3.01 6.60
N PRO A 43 8.83 -3.98 7.09
CA PRO A 43 8.08 -4.90 6.25
C PRO A 43 7.14 -4.21 5.25
N VAL A 44 6.41 -3.16 5.66
CA VAL A 44 5.50 -2.44 4.76
C VAL A 44 6.26 -1.79 3.59
N LEU A 45 7.39 -1.14 3.87
CA LEU A 45 8.20 -0.52 2.83
C LEU A 45 8.80 -1.57 1.87
N GLN A 46 9.26 -2.71 2.41
CA GLN A 46 9.77 -3.81 1.60
C GLN A 46 8.69 -4.34 0.64
N SER A 47 7.46 -4.55 1.11
CA SER A 47 6.36 -4.99 0.25
C SER A 47 6.09 -4.01 -0.90
N MET A 48 6.25 -2.70 -0.70
CA MET A 48 6.11 -1.72 -1.77
C MET A 48 7.23 -1.85 -2.82
N THR A 49 8.47 -2.10 -2.40
CA THR A 49 9.59 -2.36 -3.31
C THR A 49 9.34 -3.63 -4.12
N GLU A 50 8.95 -4.73 -3.47
CA GLU A 50 8.65 -6.00 -4.15
C GLU A 50 7.53 -5.85 -5.19
N VAL A 51 6.43 -5.16 -4.84
CA VAL A 51 5.34 -4.88 -5.79
C VAL A 51 5.84 -4.03 -6.97
N SER A 52 6.66 -3.00 -6.72
CA SER A 52 7.20 -2.16 -7.79
C SER A 52 8.07 -2.95 -8.77
N GLU A 53 8.91 -3.85 -8.26
CA GLU A 53 9.78 -4.71 -9.08
C GLU A 53 8.96 -5.71 -9.91
N GLN A 54 7.93 -6.32 -9.31
CA GLN A 54 7.02 -7.24 -10.00
C GLN A 54 6.26 -6.54 -11.14
N LEU A 55 5.83 -5.30 -10.93
CA LEU A 55 5.18 -4.51 -11.96
C LEU A 55 6.17 -4.12 -13.07
N SER A 56 7.39 -3.72 -12.73
CA SER A 56 8.43 -3.38 -13.72
C SER A 56 8.87 -4.59 -14.56
N THR A 57 9.09 -5.76 -13.93
CA THR A 57 9.45 -6.98 -14.65
C THR A 57 8.33 -7.47 -15.57
N THR A 58 7.07 -7.35 -15.15
CA THR A 58 5.91 -7.68 -16.00
C THR A 58 5.79 -6.73 -17.18
N ALA A 59 5.94 -5.42 -16.96
CA ALA A 59 5.92 -4.42 -18.04
C ALA A 59 7.03 -4.65 -19.08
N ASN A 60 8.24 -4.97 -18.63
CA ASN A 60 9.36 -5.27 -19.52
C ASN A 60 9.15 -6.53 -20.36
N LYS A 61 8.51 -7.58 -19.79
CA LYS A 61 8.17 -8.80 -20.56
C LYS A 61 7.13 -8.52 -21.66
N VAL A 62 6.12 -7.70 -21.38
CA VAL A 62 5.08 -7.36 -22.36
C VAL A 62 5.63 -6.46 -23.48
N ALA A 63 6.57 -5.56 -23.18
CA ALA A 63 7.23 -4.73 -24.19
C ALA A 63 8.02 -5.55 -25.22
N VAL A 64 8.71 -6.62 -24.80
CA VAL A 64 9.50 -7.49 -25.71
C VAL A 64 8.62 -8.28 -26.67
N ILE A 65 7.38 -8.59 -26.28
CA ILE A 65 6.43 -9.36 -27.13
C ILE A 65 5.87 -8.48 -28.26
N ASN A 66 5.67 -7.18 -28.02
CA ASN A 66 5.11 -6.25 -29.01
C ASN A 66 6.13 -5.71 -30.04
N LEU A 67 7.41 -6.11 -29.94
CA LEU A 67 8.50 -5.67 -30.82
C LEU A 67 8.96 -6.73 -31.82
N LYS A 68 8.23 -7.85 -31.95
CA LYS A 68 8.54 -8.94 -32.89
C LYS A 68 7.49 -9.07 -33.99
#